data_AF-A0A397EXH8-F1
#
_entry.id   AF-A0A397EXH8-F1
#
_cell.length_a   1.000
_cell.length_b   1.000
_cell.length_c   1.000
_cell.angle_alpha   90.00
_cell.angle_beta   90.00
_cell.angle_gamma   90.00
#
_symmetry.space_group_name_H-M   'P 1'
#
loop_
_entity.id
_entity.type
_entity.pdbx_description
1 polymer ?
#
loop_
_entity_poly.entity_id
_entity_poly.type
_entity_poly.pdbx_seq_one_letter_code
_entity_poly.pdbx_strand_id
1 'polypeptide(L)'
;MRAKTRSGQANLEQGEAALAEFSQRIQRLIQDKNITELDNADQTGINFEYIPKHTNDSLVAKTVWIRCSGHENDRMTAMVIGDTKGTKYSLFLVLKSRASRIKARVVGNLHQRNGFGPLVWPEIEELHERHPSRLYSNPTAWWNSEISKHFLDYHFGHHKGKSLHAILLLWDDFSPHFSEPSP
;
A
#
# COMPACT_ATOMS: atom_id res chain seq x y z
N MET A 1 -5.90 -6.10 -18.83
CA MET A 1 -5.62 -7.54 -19.01
C MET A 1 -4.33 -7.82 -18.24
N ARG A 2 -4.40 -8.34 -16.99
CA ARG A 2 -3.19 -8.67 -16.21
C ARG A 2 -2.73 -10.06 -16.67
N ALA A 3 -1.47 -10.18 -17.08
CA ALA A 3 -0.87 -11.48 -17.34
C ALA A 3 -0.76 -12.23 -16.01
N LYS A 4 -1.24 -13.48 -15.97
CA LYS A 4 -1.03 -14.38 -14.84
C LYS A 4 0.45 -14.75 -14.79
N THR A 5 1.22 -14.11 -13.93
CA THR A 5 2.49 -14.69 -13.47
C THR A 5 2.19 -15.60 -12.29
N ARG A 6 1.91 -16.86 -12.61
CA ARG A 6 2.12 -17.96 -11.65
C ARG A 6 3.62 -17.99 -11.42
N SER A 7 4.12 -17.43 -10.32
CA SER A 7 5.47 -17.75 -9.84
C SER A 7 5.46 -19.17 -9.25
N GLY A 8 5.17 -20.15 -10.10
CA GLY A 8 5.69 -21.49 -9.89
C GLY A 8 7.08 -21.47 -10.51
N GLN A 9 8.11 -21.73 -9.70
CA GLN A 9 9.53 -21.83 -10.05
C GLN A 9 9.80 -21.61 -11.54
N ALA A 10 10.08 -20.36 -11.91
CA ALA A 10 10.64 -20.08 -13.23
C ALA A 10 11.99 -20.80 -13.31
N ASN A 11 12.33 -21.32 -14.50
CA ASN A 11 13.67 -21.82 -14.78
C ASN A 11 14.68 -20.69 -14.43
N LEU A 12 15.69 -21.00 -13.63
CA LEU A 12 16.66 -20.02 -13.09
C LEU A 12 17.25 -19.15 -14.21
N GLU A 13 17.63 -19.77 -15.33
CA GLU A 13 18.20 -19.08 -16.49
C GLU A 13 17.21 -18.10 -17.15
N GLN A 14 15.93 -18.45 -17.20
CA GLN A 14 14.89 -17.56 -17.73
C GLN A 14 14.63 -16.38 -16.79
N GLY A 15 14.73 -16.60 -15.48
CA GLY A 15 14.65 -15.55 -14.46
C GLY A 15 15.83 -14.57 -14.54
N GLU A 16 17.05 -15.09 -14.72
CA GLU A 16 18.28 -14.30 -14.86
C GLU A 16 18.26 -13.45 -16.15
N ALA A 17 17.84 -14.03 -17.27
CA ALA A 17 17.71 -13.29 -18.53
C ALA A 17 16.68 -12.15 -18.42
N ALA A 18 15.51 -12.42 -17.82
CA ALA A 18 14.48 -11.40 -17.59
C ALA A 18 14.94 -10.29 -16.64
N LEU A 19 15.70 -10.65 -15.59
CA LEU A 19 16.31 -9.69 -14.67
C LEU A 19 17.34 -8.80 -15.38
N ALA A 20 18.20 -9.39 -16.22
CA ALA A 20 19.20 -8.65 -16.97
C ALA A 20 18.56 -7.66 -17.97
N GLU A 21 17.53 -8.09 -18.68
CA GLU A 21 16.77 -7.23 -19.61
C GLU A 21 16.09 -6.07 -18.86
N PHE A 22 15.43 -6.38 -17.74
CA PHE A 22 14.79 -5.35 -16.90
C PHE A 22 15.82 -4.36 -16.37
N SER A 23 16.93 -4.84 -15.82
CA SER A 23 18.02 -4.00 -15.28
C SER A 23 18.58 -3.08 -16.35
N GLN A 24 18.88 -3.59 -17.56
CA GLN A 24 19.36 -2.77 -18.67
C GLN A 24 18.34 -1.71 -19.09
N ARG A 25 17.04 -2.06 -19.10
CA ARG A 25 15.97 -1.11 -19.43
C ARG A 25 15.92 0.04 -18.42
N ILE A 26 15.99 -0.27 -17.13
CA ILE A 26 15.99 0.73 -16.05
C ILE A 26 17.24 1.62 -16.14
N GLN A 27 18.41 1.04 -16.35
CA GLN A 27 19.67 1.80 -16.49
C GLN A 27 19.63 2.79 -17.66
N ARG A 28 19.16 2.34 -18.84
CA ARG A 28 18.99 3.24 -20.00
C ARG A 28 18.02 4.36 -19.71
N LEU A 29 16.88 4.06 -19.09
CA LEU A 29 15.89 5.06 -18.73
C LEU A 29 16.47 6.12 -17.77
N ILE A 30 17.23 5.69 -16.77
CA ILE A 30 17.89 6.58 -15.81
C ILE A 30 18.83 7.55 -16.53
N GLN A 31 19.65 7.05 -17.45
CA GLN A 31 20.58 7.87 -18.23
C GLN A 31 19.84 8.83 -19.17
N ASP A 32 18.91 8.32 -19.98
CA ASP A 32 18.20 9.09 -21.01
C ASP A 32 17.34 10.21 -20.43
N LYS A 33 16.79 10.00 -19.23
CA LYS A 33 15.90 10.96 -18.56
C LYS A 33 16.58 11.74 -17.45
N ASN A 34 17.88 11.52 -17.23
CA ASN A 34 18.65 12.11 -16.14
C ASN A 34 17.91 12.00 -14.79
N ILE A 35 17.41 10.79 -14.50
CA ILE A 35 16.68 10.48 -13.28
C ILE A 35 17.67 10.48 -12.12
N THR A 36 17.37 11.27 -11.10
CA THR A 36 18.19 11.36 -9.87
C THR A 36 17.52 10.67 -8.68
N GLU A 37 16.24 10.33 -8.81
CA GLU A 37 15.42 9.78 -7.73
C GLU A 37 14.70 8.52 -8.24
N LEU A 38 14.90 7.42 -7.51
CA LEU A 38 14.33 6.11 -7.81
C LEU A 38 13.65 5.60 -6.54
N ASP A 39 12.35 5.34 -6.67
CA ASP A 39 11.50 4.85 -5.61
C ASP A 39 10.90 3.51 -6.01
N ASN A 40 10.78 2.61 -5.04
CA ASN A 40 10.02 1.38 -5.21
C ASN A 40 8.77 1.44 -4.34
N ALA A 41 7.62 1.20 -4.96
CA ALA A 41 6.34 1.06 -4.29
C ALA A 41 5.73 -0.31 -4.56
N ASP A 42 5.26 -0.94 -3.49
CA ASP A 42 4.63 -2.26 -3.56
C ASP A 42 3.43 -2.37 -2.62
N GLN A 43 2.47 -3.20 -3.00
CA GLN A 43 1.29 -3.46 -2.20
C GLN A 43 1.46 -4.76 -1.42
N THR A 44 1.33 -4.68 -0.09
CA THR A 44 1.43 -5.84 0.79
C THR A 44 0.18 -6.01 1.67
N GLY A 45 -0.19 -7.27 1.91
CA GLY A 45 -1.21 -7.61 2.90
C GLY A 45 -0.64 -7.52 4.30
N ILE A 46 -1.32 -6.82 5.19
CA ILE A 46 -0.97 -6.77 6.61
C ILE A 46 -1.86 -7.78 7.33
N ASN A 47 -1.22 -8.85 7.79
CA ASN A 47 -1.86 -9.88 8.60
C ASN A 47 -1.65 -9.52 10.08
N PHE A 48 -2.70 -9.07 10.74
CA PHE A 48 -2.71 -8.89 12.17
C PHE A 48 -3.00 -10.22 12.85
N GLU A 49 -2.02 -11.08 13.04
CA GLU A 49 -2.26 -12.32 13.78
C GLU A 49 -2.52 -12.05 15.28
N TYR A 50 -2.05 -10.92 15.82
CA TYR A 50 -2.15 -10.60 17.25
C TYR A 50 -2.36 -9.09 17.48
N ILE A 51 -3.60 -8.66 17.73
CA ILE A 51 -3.88 -7.33 18.30
C ILE A 51 -4.41 -7.54 19.73
N PRO A 52 -3.74 -7.01 20.78
CA PRO A 52 -4.32 -6.97 22.11
C PRO A 52 -5.51 -6.00 22.08
N LYS A 53 -6.71 -6.52 22.36
CA LYS A 53 -7.92 -5.69 22.48
C LYS A 53 -8.15 -5.40 23.95
N HIS A 54 -8.12 -4.13 24.32
CA HIS A 54 -8.55 -3.70 25.66
C HIS A 54 -10.06 -3.50 25.65
N THR A 55 -10.79 -4.36 26.37
CA THR A 55 -12.20 -4.12 26.68
C THR A 55 -12.24 -3.18 27.87
N ASN A 56 -12.88 -2.02 27.70
CA ASN A 56 -12.99 -0.99 28.73
C ASN A 56 -14.09 -1.40 29.72
N ASP A 57 -13.80 -2.34 30.62
CA ASP A 57 -14.56 -2.54 31.85
C ASP A 57 -13.74 -2.00 33.02
N SER A 58 -14.35 -1.13 33.82
CA SER A 58 -13.73 -0.32 34.88
C SER A 58 -13.18 -1.12 36.06
N LEU A 59 -13.02 -2.44 35.96
CA LEU A 59 -12.45 -3.31 36.98
C LEU A 59 -11.64 -4.42 36.31
N VAL A 60 -10.32 -4.24 36.28
CA VAL A 60 -9.29 -5.19 35.80
C VAL A 60 -9.37 -5.44 34.29
N ALA A 61 -8.53 -4.70 33.54
CA ALA A 61 -8.29 -4.94 32.12
C ALA A 61 -7.69 -6.34 31.90
N LYS A 62 -8.54 -7.34 31.61
CA LYS A 62 -8.08 -8.61 31.08
C LYS A 62 -7.67 -8.41 29.62
N THR A 63 -6.38 -8.56 29.32
CA THR A 63 -5.89 -8.67 27.95
C THR A 63 -6.45 -9.95 27.35
N VAL A 64 -7.49 -9.84 26.53
CA VAL A 64 -8.00 -10.97 25.74
C VAL A 64 -7.21 -11.00 24.43
N TRP A 65 -6.46 -12.08 24.25
CA TRP A 65 -5.75 -12.36 23.01
C TRP A 65 -6.75 -12.89 21.99
N ILE A 66 -7.15 -12.04 21.04
CA ILE A 66 -7.97 -12.48 19.91
C ILE A 66 -7.01 -12.92 18.81
N ARG A 67 -6.97 -14.22 18.52
CA ARG A 67 -6.42 -14.72 17.26
C ARG A 67 -7.31 -14.20 16.14
N CYS A 68 -6.85 -13.21 15.40
CA CYS A 68 -7.45 -12.83 14.13
C CYS A 68 -7.04 -13.91 13.13
N SER A 69 -7.94 -14.88 12.90
CA SER A 69 -7.70 -16.10 12.12
C SER A 69 -7.61 -15.88 10.60
N GLY A 70 -7.13 -14.71 10.17
CA GLY A 70 -7.10 -14.34 8.75
C GLY A 70 -8.48 -14.32 8.11
N HIS A 71 -9.55 -14.22 8.90
CA HIS A 71 -10.90 -14.15 8.37
C HIS A 71 -11.01 -12.93 7.45
N GLU A 72 -11.80 -13.11 6.40
CA GLU A 72 -11.97 -12.14 5.33
C GLU A 72 -12.22 -10.70 5.82
N ASN A 73 -12.82 -10.50 7.00
CA ASN A 73 -13.19 -9.21 7.58
C ASN A 73 -12.04 -8.43 8.26
N ASP A 74 -10.90 -9.07 8.53
CA ASP A 74 -9.73 -8.46 9.20
C ASP A 74 -8.61 -8.08 8.22
N ARG A 75 -8.91 -8.13 6.91
CA ARG A 75 -7.93 -7.84 5.87
C ARG A 75 -7.61 -6.35 5.82
N MET A 76 -6.34 -6.03 5.94
CA MET A 76 -5.77 -4.71 5.63
C MET A 76 -4.68 -4.86 4.59
N THR A 77 -4.57 -3.92 3.67
CA THR A 77 -3.43 -3.84 2.75
C THR A 77 -2.74 -2.50 2.88
N ALA A 78 -1.41 -2.50 2.88
CA ALA A 78 -0.62 -1.29 2.75
C ALA A 78 -0.08 -1.15 1.32
N MET A 79 0.04 0.08 0.84
CA MET A 79 1.09 0.43 -0.11
C MET A 79 2.26 0.96 0.69
N VAL A 80 3.41 0.35 0.47
CA VAL A 80 4.70 0.79 1.01
C VAL A 80 5.48 1.45 -0.11
N ILE A 81 6.28 2.45 0.25
CA ILE A 81 7.20 3.10 -0.68
C ILE A 81 8.52 3.37 0.04
N GLY A 82 9.63 3.14 -0.67
CA GLY A 82 10.96 3.50 -0.20
C GLY A 82 11.85 3.96 -1.34
N ASP A 83 12.75 4.88 -1.02
CA ASP A 83 13.75 5.39 -1.96
C ASP A 83 15.05 4.55 -1.91
N THR A 84 15.94 4.82 -2.85
CA THR A 84 17.30 4.23 -2.90
C THR A 84 18.20 4.55 -1.70
N LYS A 85 17.84 5.54 -0.87
CA LYS A 85 18.57 5.93 0.35
C LYS A 85 18.07 5.17 1.58
N GLY A 86 17.04 4.33 1.42
CA GLY A 86 16.40 3.59 2.50
C GLY A 86 15.36 4.41 3.28
N THR A 87 15.03 5.62 2.82
CA THR A 87 13.93 6.41 3.37
C THR A 87 12.62 5.68 3.13
N LYS A 88 11.85 5.48 4.19
CA LYS A 88 10.48 4.94 4.11
C LYS A 88 9.50 6.10 4.21
N TYR A 89 8.55 6.19 3.28
CA TYR A 89 7.54 7.24 3.34
C TYR A 89 6.26 6.75 4.02
N SER A 90 5.35 7.70 4.26
CA SER A 90 4.08 7.46 4.92
C SER A 90 3.24 6.41 4.21
N LEU A 91 2.60 5.53 4.98
CA LEU A 91 1.85 4.41 4.43
C LEU A 91 0.47 4.84 3.99
N PHE A 92 -0.03 4.19 2.94
CA PHE A 92 -1.44 4.21 2.60
C PHE A 92 -2.04 2.85 2.95
N LEU A 93 -3.01 2.83 3.85
CA LEU A 93 -3.65 1.62 4.35
C LEU A 93 -5.09 1.55 3.85
N VAL A 94 -5.49 0.39 3.35
CA VAL A 94 -6.86 0.10 2.93
C VAL A 94 -7.43 -0.98 3.83
N LEU A 95 -8.42 -0.62 4.64
CA LEU A 95 -9.09 -1.50 5.58
C LEU A 95 -10.35 -2.08 4.96
N LYS A 96 -10.65 -3.36 5.21
CA LYS A 96 -11.92 -3.93 4.78
C LYS A 96 -13.07 -3.31 5.58
N SER A 97 -14.09 -2.83 4.87
CA SER A 97 -15.37 -2.52 5.50
C SER A 97 -16.53 -2.83 4.56
N ARG A 98 -17.67 -3.17 5.15
CA ARG A 98 -18.88 -3.40 4.37
C ARG A 98 -19.38 -2.07 3.81
N ALA A 99 -19.66 -2.04 2.51
CA ALA A 99 -20.32 -0.89 1.90
C ALA A 99 -21.68 -0.61 2.55
N SER A 100 -22.03 0.68 2.65
CA SER A 100 -23.35 1.09 3.13
C SER A 100 -24.45 0.52 2.23
N ARG A 101 -25.57 0.09 2.82
CA ARG A 101 -26.75 -0.34 2.06
C ARG A 101 -27.52 0.84 1.45
N ILE A 102 -27.23 2.07 1.89
CA ILE A 102 -27.92 3.29 1.45
C ILE A 102 -27.08 3.95 0.34
N LYS A 103 -27.55 3.88 -0.92
CA LYS A 103 -26.81 4.39 -2.10
C LYS A 103 -26.33 5.83 -1.95
N ALA A 104 -27.17 6.73 -1.44
CA ALA A 104 -26.79 8.12 -1.21
C ALA A 104 -25.61 8.27 -0.22
N ARG A 105 -25.56 7.40 0.80
CA ARG A 105 -24.43 7.38 1.75
C ARG A 105 -23.17 6.78 1.15
N VAL A 106 -23.29 5.84 0.21
CA VAL A 106 -22.12 5.23 -0.46
C VAL A 106 -21.33 6.30 -1.21
N VAL A 107 -21.99 7.15 -2.00
CA VAL A 107 -21.30 8.19 -2.78
C VAL A 107 -20.58 9.18 -1.86
N GLY A 108 -21.27 9.68 -0.82
CA GLY A 108 -20.66 10.59 0.15
C GLY A 108 -19.50 9.95 0.91
N ASN A 109 -19.61 8.68 1.29
CA ASN A 109 -18.53 7.98 1.98
C ASN A 109 -17.29 7.83 1.09
N LEU A 110 -17.47 7.45 -0.18
CA LEU A 110 -16.33 7.27 -1.10
C LEU A 110 -15.59 8.59 -1.34
N HIS A 111 -16.31 9.66 -1.69
CA HIS A 111 -15.68 10.91 -2.10
C HIS A 111 -15.20 11.79 -0.94
N GLN A 112 -15.90 11.78 0.19
CA GLN A 112 -15.64 12.71 1.29
C GLN A 112 -15.00 12.05 2.51
N ARG A 113 -15.10 10.72 2.62
CA ARG A 113 -14.72 9.98 3.82
C ARG A 113 -13.82 8.80 3.53
N ASN A 114 -13.13 8.79 2.39
CA ASN A 114 -12.21 7.73 1.99
C ASN A 114 -12.82 6.31 2.08
N GLY A 115 -14.13 6.20 1.88
CA GLY A 115 -14.91 4.96 2.00
C GLY A 115 -15.38 4.60 3.41
N PHE A 116 -14.99 5.35 4.44
CA PHE A 116 -15.50 5.19 5.81
C PHE A 116 -16.92 5.75 5.99
N GLY A 117 -17.63 5.21 6.97
CA GLY A 117 -18.92 5.72 7.39
C GLY A 117 -18.79 7.02 8.22
N PRO A 118 -19.87 7.82 8.31
CA PRO A 118 -19.86 9.09 9.05
C PRO A 118 -19.58 8.95 10.54
N LEU A 119 -19.84 7.77 11.13
CA LEU A 119 -19.57 7.53 12.55
C LEU A 119 -18.07 7.36 12.84
N VAL A 120 -17.35 6.71 11.94
CA VAL A 120 -15.90 6.40 12.11
C VAL A 120 -15.04 7.54 11.57
N TRP A 121 -15.57 8.33 10.63
CA TRP A 121 -14.82 9.39 9.94
C TRP A 121 -14.13 10.40 10.87
N PRO A 122 -14.75 10.91 11.96
CA PRO A 122 -14.06 11.85 12.85
C PRO A 122 -12.78 11.28 13.48
N GLU A 123 -12.79 10.00 13.85
CA GLU A 123 -11.59 9.33 14.38
C GLU A 123 -10.51 9.19 13.31
N ILE A 124 -10.91 8.95 12.05
CA ILE A 124 -9.98 8.87 10.92
C ILE A 124 -9.37 10.23 10.61
N GLU A 125 -10.16 11.31 10.67
CA GLU A 125 -9.66 12.69 10.52
C GLU A 125 -8.62 13.02 11.59
N GLU A 126 -8.91 12.73 12.87
CA GLU A 126 -7.97 12.92 13.97
C GLU A 126 -6.67 12.13 13.75
N LEU A 127 -6.76 10.89 13.25
CA LEU A 127 -5.57 10.09 12.90
C LEU A 127 -4.79 10.69 11.73
N HIS A 128 -5.46 11.29 10.75
CA HIS A 128 -4.86 11.94 9.59
C HIS A 128 -4.16 13.25 9.94
N GLU A 129 -4.60 13.93 11.00
CA GLU A 129 -3.95 15.12 11.54
C GLU A 129 -2.71 14.75 12.36
N ARG A 130 -2.77 13.66 13.13
CA ARG A 130 -1.67 13.20 14.00
C ARG A 130 -0.59 12.42 13.28
N HIS A 131 -0.94 11.73 12.21
CA HIS A 131 -0.05 10.83 11.50
C HIS A 131 -0.04 11.12 10.00
N PRO A 132 1.12 11.00 9.35
CA PRO A 132 1.20 11.27 7.92
C PRO A 132 0.65 10.10 7.07
N SER A 133 0.37 8.95 7.67
CA SER A 133 -0.25 7.80 7.00
C SER A 133 -1.70 8.10 6.61
N ARG A 134 -2.15 7.54 5.49
CA ARG A 134 -3.52 7.75 4.97
C ARG A 134 -4.32 6.46 5.03
N LEU A 135 -5.51 6.57 5.62
CA LEU A 135 -6.46 5.47 5.80
C LEU A 135 -7.57 5.57 4.76
N TYR A 136 -7.88 4.43 4.15
CA TYR A 136 -9.00 4.22 3.23
C TYR A 136 -9.76 2.97 3.64
N SER A 137 -11.00 2.86 3.17
CA SER A 137 -11.78 1.66 3.37
C SER A 137 -12.63 1.28 2.17
N ASN A 138 -12.72 -0.02 1.87
CA ASN A 138 -13.64 -0.55 0.88
C ASN A 138 -13.95 -2.03 1.15
N PRO A 139 -14.98 -2.61 0.49
CA PRO A 139 -15.38 -4.01 0.69
C PRO A 139 -14.31 -5.04 0.37
N THR A 140 -13.31 -4.66 -0.43
CA THR A 140 -12.29 -5.57 -0.93
C THR A 140 -11.00 -5.53 -0.11
N ALA A 141 -10.76 -4.46 0.67
CA ALA A 141 -9.46 -4.13 1.24
C ALA A 141 -8.35 -4.18 0.19
N TRP A 142 -8.64 -3.63 -0.99
CA TRP A 142 -7.74 -3.61 -2.13
C TRP A 142 -7.65 -2.19 -2.68
N TRP A 143 -6.52 -1.90 -3.32
CA TRP A 143 -6.30 -0.65 -4.01
C TRP A 143 -7.22 -0.51 -5.22
N ASN A 144 -7.59 0.72 -5.51
CA ASN A 144 -8.33 1.09 -6.70
C ASN A 144 -7.71 2.34 -7.34
N SER A 145 -8.17 2.67 -8.54
CA SER A 145 -7.62 3.79 -9.31
C SER A 145 -7.71 5.15 -8.61
N GLU A 146 -8.69 5.34 -7.74
CA GLU A 146 -8.86 6.59 -6.98
C GLU A 146 -7.80 6.72 -5.89
N ILE A 147 -7.62 5.66 -5.09
CA ILE A 147 -6.59 5.60 -4.06
C ILE A 147 -5.18 5.74 -4.69
N SER A 148 -4.94 5.11 -5.84
CA SER A 148 -3.68 5.28 -6.60
C SER A 148 -3.41 6.74 -6.98
N LYS A 149 -4.43 7.49 -7.40
CA LYS A 149 -4.27 8.93 -7.72
C LYS A 149 -3.95 9.75 -6.48
N HIS A 150 -4.65 9.50 -5.37
CA HIS A 150 -4.38 10.19 -4.11
C HIS A 150 -2.98 9.88 -3.57
N PHE A 151 -2.52 8.64 -3.70
CA PHE A 151 -1.16 8.24 -3.33
C PHE A 151 -0.11 9.00 -4.15
N LEU A 152 -0.26 9.02 -5.48
CA LEU A 152 0.67 9.74 -6.36
C LEU A 152 0.67 11.25 -6.08
N ASP A 153 -0.50 11.84 -5.84
CA ASP A 153 -0.60 13.25 -5.51
C ASP A 153 0.00 13.58 -4.14
N TYR A 154 -0.21 12.72 -3.15
CA TYR A 154 0.35 12.90 -1.81
C TYR A 154 1.88 12.86 -1.79
N HIS A 155 2.48 11.86 -2.45
CA HIS A 155 3.94 11.70 -2.45
C HIS A 155 4.63 12.60 -3.48
N PHE A 156 4.05 12.80 -4.66
CA PHE A 156 4.72 13.44 -5.81
C PHE A 156 4.01 14.70 -6.33
N GLY A 157 2.84 15.05 -5.82
CA GLY A 157 2.06 16.20 -6.29
C GLY A 157 2.82 17.52 -6.19
N HIS A 158 3.75 17.62 -5.25
CA HIS A 158 4.62 18.78 -5.09
C HIS A 158 5.60 19.01 -6.26
N HIS A 159 5.80 18.04 -7.16
CA HIS A 159 6.58 18.18 -8.41
C HIS A 159 5.78 18.83 -9.54
N LYS A 160 4.44 18.86 -9.46
CA LYS A 160 3.60 19.38 -10.55
C LYS A 160 3.94 20.84 -10.84
N GLY A 161 4.22 21.13 -12.12
CA GLY A 161 4.52 22.48 -12.60
C GLY A 161 5.88 23.04 -12.16
N LYS A 162 6.74 22.23 -11.53
CA LYS A 162 8.10 22.63 -11.14
C LYS A 162 9.13 21.99 -12.07
N SER A 163 10.22 22.71 -12.32
CA SER A 163 11.39 22.19 -13.04
C SER A 163 12.29 21.38 -12.10
N LEU A 164 11.76 20.30 -11.53
CA LEU A 164 12.52 19.33 -10.72
C LEU A 164 12.99 18.17 -11.58
N HIS A 165 14.00 17.44 -11.10
CA HIS A 165 14.45 16.21 -11.75
C HIS A 165 13.33 15.17 -11.82
N ALA A 166 13.41 14.30 -12.83
CA ALA A 166 12.48 13.20 -12.98
C ALA A 166 12.68 12.16 -11.88
N ILE A 167 11.56 11.66 -11.35
CA ILE A 167 11.51 10.52 -10.42
C ILE A 167 11.10 9.29 -11.23
N LEU A 168 11.81 8.18 -11.04
CA LEU A 168 11.39 6.87 -11.51
C LEU A 168 10.73 6.11 -10.35
N LEU A 169 9.44 5.86 -10.47
CA LEU A 169 8.70 5.03 -9.53
C LEU A 169 8.51 3.63 -10.12
N LEU A 170 9.13 2.63 -9.51
CA LEU A 170 8.83 1.23 -9.77
C LEU A 170 7.58 0.86 -8.97
N TRP A 171 6.50 0.49 -9.65
CA TRP A 171 5.20 0.25 -9.03
C TRP A 171 4.75 -1.18 -9.31
N ASP A 172 4.66 -2.04 -8.29
CA ASP A 172 4.22 -3.46 -8.43
C ASP A 172 4.98 -4.21 -9.55
N ASP A 173 6.16 -3.71 -9.93
CA ASP A 173 6.93 -4.15 -11.10
C ASP A 173 7.97 -5.19 -10.68
N PHE A 174 8.38 -5.22 -9.40
CA PHE A 174 9.40 -6.13 -8.89
C PHE A 174 9.20 -6.41 -7.38
N SER A 175 8.88 -7.66 -7.02
CA SER A 175 9.00 -8.19 -5.65
C SER A 175 10.16 -9.19 -5.60
N PRO A 176 11.43 -8.75 -5.65
CA PRO A 176 12.56 -9.65 -5.60
C PRO A 176 12.70 -10.18 -4.16
N HIS A 177 12.12 -11.35 -3.91
CA HIS A 177 12.46 -12.17 -2.76
C HIS A 177 13.42 -13.26 -3.24
N PHE A 178 14.70 -12.91 -3.35
CA PHE A 178 15.76 -13.88 -3.58
C PHE A 178 16.43 -14.14 -2.24
N SER A 179 16.17 -15.30 -1.66
CA SER A 179 17.01 -15.84 -0.61
C SER A 179 18.27 -16.36 -1.28
N GLU A 180 19.45 -15.84 -0.91
CA GLU A 180 20.68 -16.55 -1.24
C GLU A 180 20.57 -17.97 -0.66
N PRO A 181 20.91 -19.02 -1.40
CA PRO A 181 21.04 -20.34 -0.79
C PRO A 181 22.08 -20.20 0.33
N SER A 182 21.65 -20.48 1.55
CA SER A 182 22.56 -20.57 2.70
C SER A 182 23.72 -21.50 2.32
N PRO A 183 24.96 -21.18 2.73
CA PRO A 183 26.11 -22.05 2.50
C PRO A 183 25.90 -23.45 3.07
#